data_AF-A0A3N7F3M3-F1
#
_entry.id   AF-A0A3N7F3M3-F1
#
_cell.length_a   1.000
_cell.length_b   1.000
_cell.length_c   1.000
_cell.angle_alpha   90.00
_cell.angle_beta   90.00
_cell.angle_gamma   90.00
#
_symmetry.space_group_name_H-M   'P 1'
#
loop_
_entity.id
_entity.type
_entity.pdbx_description
1 polymer ?
#
loop_
_entity_poly.entity_id
_entity_poly.type
_entity_poly.pdbx_seq_one_letter_code
_entity_poly.pdbx_strand_id
1 'polypeptide(L)'
;MDKYRINECMEKLTYNQHKLIKRLIPEIIKASINTFHNYRKLQLGDDKDIPYETVRVLEVLFDLEVGELANFEVEGKSCRALFKEHHIALVQPQDRYEVES
;
A
#
# COMPACT_ATOMS: atom_id res chain seq x y z
N MET A 1 -10.28 -13.21 -6.12
CA MET A 1 -10.40 -11.93 -5.38
C MET A 1 -9.20 -11.11 -5.80
N ASP A 2 -9.43 -9.88 -6.25
CA ASP A 2 -8.34 -9.01 -6.70
C ASP A 2 -7.42 -8.69 -5.52
N LYS A 3 -6.11 -8.68 -5.75
CA LYS A 3 -5.08 -8.36 -4.74
C LYS A 3 -5.16 -6.92 -4.28
N TYR A 4 -5.60 -6.03 -5.17
CA TYR A 4 -5.81 -4.61 -4.93
C TYR A 4 -7.18 -4.20 -5.47
N ARG A 5 -7.91 -3.39 -4.71
CA ARG A 5 -9.30 -2.99 -5.06
C ARG A 5 -9.40 -1.88 -6.09
N ILE A 6 -8.47 -1.81 -7.04
CA ILE A 6 -8.42 -0.77 -8.09
C ILE A 6 -9.69 -0.78 -8.93
N ASN A 7 -10.23 -1.96 -9.27
CA ASN A 7 -11.48 -2.05 -10.04
C ASN A 7 -12.66 -1.49 -9.26
N GLU A 8 -12.78 -1.78 -7.96
CA GLU A 8 -13.83 -1.24 -7.10
C GLU A 8 -13.77 0.29 -7.02
N CYS A 9 -12.57 0.87 -6.95
CA CYS A 9 -12.39 2.32 -7.02
C CYS A 9 -12.85 2.90 -8.37
N MET A 10 -12.51 2.20 -9.46
CA MET A 10 -12.87 2.61 -10.83
C MET A 10 -14.37 2.49 -11.11
N GLU A 11 -15.07 1.53 -10.51
CA GLU A 11 -16.52 1.33 -10.65
C GLU A 11 -17.35 2.45 -10.03
N LYS A 12 -16.79 3.18 -9.06
CA LYS A 12 -17.43 4.36 -8.46
C LYS A 12 -17.41 5.59 -9.40
N LEU A 13 -16.68 5.52 -10.52
CA LEU A 13 -16.53 6.62 -11.46
C LEU A 13 -17.60 6.60 -12.56
N THR A 14 -18.00 7.78 -13.02
CA THR A 14 -18.83 7.92 -14.24
C THR A 14 -18.03 7.52 -15.49
N TYR A 15 -18.73 7.25 -16.60
CA TYR A 15 -18.10 6.88 -17.88
C TYR A 15 -17.00 7.86 -18.33
N ASN A 16 -17.25 9.17 -18.22
CA ASN A 16 -16.30 10.21 -18.61
C ASN A 16 -15.07 10.24 -17.70
N GLN A 17 -15.28 10.14 -16.38
CA GLN A 17 -14.19 10.04 -15.41
C GLN A 17 -13.35 8.80 -15.65
N HIS A 18 -13.99 7.65 -15.87
CA HIS A 18 -13.31 6.40 -16.13
C HIS A 18 -12.43 6.45 -17.39
N LYS A 19 -12.91 7.07 -18.47
CA LYS A 19 -12.12 7.30 -19.70
C LYS A 19 -10.91 8.21 -19.43
N LEU A 20 -11.09 9.27 -18.64
CA LEU A 20 -10.02 10.19 -18.29
C LEU A 20 -8.96 9.53 -17.40
N ILE A 21 -9.39 8.87 -16.33
CA ILE A 21 -8.51 8.25 -15.33
C ILE A 21 -7.70 7.10 -15.93
N LYS A 22 -8.27 6.30 -16.85
CA LYS A 22 -7.52 5.28 -17.60
C LYS A 22 -6.34 5.83 -18.41
N ARG A 23 -6.42 7.11 -18.82
CA ARG A 23 -5.34 7.78 -19.53
C ARG A 23 -4.33 8.42 -18.56
N LEU A 24 -4.82 9.09 -17.52
CA LEU A 24 -3.98 9.84 -16.59
C LEU A 24 -3.20 8.96 -15.62
N ILE A 25 -3.79 7.89 -15.08
CA ILE A 25 -3.10 7.06 -14.08
C ILE A 25 -1.78 6.50 -14.61
N PRO A 26 -1.72 5.86 -15.80
CA PRO A 26 -0.46 5.36 -16.34
C PRO A 26 0.64 6.43 -16.44
N GLU A 27 0.28 7.66 -16.84
CA GLU A 27 1.22 8.79 -16.92
C GLU A 27 1.73 9.18 -15.53
N ILE A 28 0.85 9.27 -14.53
CA ILE A 28 1.17 9.66 -13.15
C ILE A 28 2.09 8.63 -12.48
N ILE A 29 1.78 7.34 -12.60
CA ILE A 29 2.58 6.26 -12.01
C ILE A 29 3.78 5.86 -12.87
N LYS A 30 4.05 6.61 -13.96
CA LYS A 30 5.14 6.36 -14.93
C LYS A 30 5.17 4.91 -15.44
N ALA A 31 3.99 4.34 -15.71
CA ALA A 31 3.84 2.98 -16.20
C ALA A 31 3.11 2.94 -17.54
N SER A 32 3.29 1.85 -18.29
CA SER A 32 2.51 1.64 -19.50
C SER A 32 1.04 1.38 -19.19
N ILE A 33 0.14 1.67 -20.13
CA ILE A 33 -1.28 1.32 -20.02
C ILE A 33 -1.46 -0.19 -19.75
N ASN A 34 -0.63 -1.03 -20.37
CA ASN A 34 -0.64 -2.47 -20.16
C ASN A 34 -0.24 -2.84 -18.73
N THR A 35 0.77 -2.17 -18.18
CA THR A 35 1.19 -2.36 -16.78
C THR A 35 0.06 -1.99 -15.83
N PHE A 36 -0.61 -0.85 -16.04
CA PHE A 36 -1.78 -0.48 -15.24
C PHE A 36 -2.94 -1.48 -15.39
N HIS A 37 -3.19 -1.99 -16.59
CA HIS A 37 -4.18 -3.05 -16.80
C HIS A 37 -3.81 -4.35 -16.07
N ASN A 38 -2.52 -4.69 -15.98
CA ASN A 38 -2.07 -5.87 -15.23
C ASN A 38 -2.24 -5.67 -13.73
N TYR A 39 -1.92 -4.48 -13.20
CA TYR A 39 -2.14 -4.14 -11.79
C TYR A 39 -3.59 -4.34 -11.36
N ARG A 40 -4.54 -3.92 -12.21
CA ARG A 40 -5.98 -4.12 -12.01
C ARG A 40 -6.45 -5.57 -12.04
N LYS A 41 -5.62 -6.51 -12.48
CA LYS A 41 -5.98 -7.93 -12.64
C LYS A 41 -5.23 -8.83 -11.67
N LEU A 42 -4.28 -8.31 -10.90
CA LEU A 42 -3.52 -9.08 -9.92
C LEU A 42 -4.49 -9.76 -8.96
N GLN A 43 -4.32 -11.07 -8.78
CA GLN A 43 -5.11 -11.86 -7.86
C GLN A 43 -4.36 -12.05 -6.54
N LEU A 44 -5.11 -12.16 -5.46
CA LEU A 44 -4.54 -12.46 -4.16
C LEU A 44 -3.81 -13.81 -4.22
N GLY A 45 -2.54 -13.83 -3.81
CA GLY A 45 -1.65 -15.00 -3.95
C GLY A 45 -0.73 -14.97 -5.18
N ASP A 46 -0.88 -14.02 -6.11
CA ASP A 46 0.07 -13.84 -7.19
C ASP A 46 1.46 -13.43 -6.66
N ASP A 47 2.50 -14.06 -7.22
CA ASP A 47 3.92 -13.74 -6.97
C ASP A 47 4.27 -12.30 -7.36
N LYS A 48 3.51 -11.75 -8.32
CA LYS A 48 3.68 -10.39 -8.82
C LYS A 48 3.05 -9.39 -7.86
N ASP A 49 3.65 -8.21 -7.80
CA ASP A 49 3.16 -7.14 -6.95
C ASP A 49 3.21 -5.77 -7.62
N ILE A 50 2.48 -4.83 -7.05
CA ILE A 50 2.58 -3.41 -7.41
C ILE A 50 3.67 -2.81 -6.51
N PRO A 51 4.65 -2.07 -7.05
CA PRO A 51 5.63 -1.35 -6.24
C PRO A 51 4.93 -0.49 -5.18
N TYR A 52 5.42 -0.50 -3.94
CA TYR A 52 4.78 0.22 -2.82
C TYR A 52 4.54 1.70 -3.12
N GLU A 53 5.52 2.39 -3.73
CA GLU A 53 5.36 3.79 -4.16
C GLU A 53 4.13 3.98 -5.07
N THR A 54 3.96 3.08 -6.05
CA THR A 54 2.81 3.09 -6.95
C THR A 54 1.50 2.84 -6.21
N VAL A 55 1.48 1.93 -5.23
CA VAL A 55 0.31 1.69 -4.38
C VAL A 55 -0.06 2.97 -3.63
N ARG A 56 0.91 3.64 -3.01
CA ARG A 56 0.70 4.89 -2.27
C ARG A 56 0.17 6.01 -3.15
N VAL A 57 0.68 6.14 -4.36
CA VAL A 57 0.17 7.12 -5.34
C VAL A 57 -1.28 6.80 -5.71
N LEU A 58 -1.62 5.54 -5.96
CA LEU A 58 -2.99 5.14 -6.28
C LEU A 58 -3.95 5.38 -5.11
N GLU A 59 -3.54 5.13 -3.87
CA GLU A 59 -4.32 5.44 -2.67
C GLU A 59 -4.67 6.92 -2.59
N VAL A 60 -3.69 7.81 -2.81
CA VAL A 60 -3.93 9.26 -2.86
C VAL A 60 -4.87 9.64 -4.01
N LEU A 61 -4.71 9.05 -5.20
CA LEU A 61 -5.56 9.35 -6.36
C LEU A 61 -7.02 8.92 -6.17
N PHE A 62 -7.26 7.88 -5.38
CA PHE A 62 -8.59 7.36 -5.07
C PHE A 62 -9.15 7.83 -3.72
N ASP A 63 -8.44 8.73 -3.03
CA ASP A 63 -8.82 9.27 -1.72
C ASP A 63 -9.00 8.16 -0.66
N LEU A 64 -8.01 7.28 -0.57
CA LEU A 64 -7.95 6.15 0.36
C LEU A 64 -6.89 6.37 1.45
N GLU A 65 -7.11 5.79 2.64
CA GLU A 65 -6.10 5.74 3.69
C GLU A 65 -4.96 4.76 3.34
N VAL A 66 -3.89 4.82 4.13
CA VAL A 66 -2.70 3.99 3.92
C VAL A 66 -3.02 2.51 4.12
N GLY A 67 -2.80 1.71 3.07
CA GLY A 67 -3.05 0.27 3.09
C GLY A 67 -4.45 -0.13 2.63
N GLU A 68 -5.38 0.82 2.45
CA GLU A 68 -6.76 0.51 2.06
C GLU A 68 -6.92 0.06 0.60
N LEU A 69 -5.92 0.30 -0.26
CA LEU A 69 -5.99 -0.21 -1.62
C LEU A 69 -5.72 -1.72 -1.67
N ALA A 70 -4.99 -2.27 -0.71
CA ALA A 70 -4.70 -3.68 -0.62
C ALA A 70 -5.91 -4.45 -0.07
N ASN A 71 -6.22 -5.59 -0.68
CA ASN A 71 -7.27 -6.50 -0.23
C ASN A 71 -6.73 -7.58 0.74
N PHE A 72 -5.56 -7.35 1.31
CA PHE A 72 -4.89 -8.25 2.25
C PHE A 72 -4.28 -7.44 3.38
N GLU A 73 -4.17 -8.04 4.56
CA GLU A 73 -3.50 -7.45 5.69
C GLU A 73 -2.02 -7.83 5.68
N VAL A 74 -1.16 -6.87 5.99
CA VAL A 74 0.27 -7.13 6.20
C VAL A 74 0.45 -7.55 7.65
N GLU A 75 0.57 -8.85 7.86
CA GLU A 75 0.88 -9.40 9.17
C GLU A 75 2.39 -9.36 9.42
N GLY A 76 2.78 -8.89 10.61
CA GLY A 76 4.19 -8.85 11.01
C GLY A 76 4.37 -8.60 12.49
N LYS A 77 5.35 -9.26 13.10
CA LYS A 77 5.80 -8.91 14.44
C LYS A 77 6.64 -7.63 14.35
N SER A 78 6.37 -6.68 15.23
CA SER A 78 7.28 -5.54 15.40
C SER A 78 8.66 -6.02 15.85
N CYS A 79 9.73 -5.28 15.53
CA CYS A 79 11.07 -5.60 16.02
C CYS A 79 11.10 -5.74 17.55
N ARG A 80 10.31 -4.93 18.26
CA ARG A 80 10.15 -5.01 19.71
C ARG A 80 9.60 -6.36 20.17
N ALA A 81 8.57 -6.87 19.49
CA ALA A 81 8.01 -8.19 19.77
C ALA A 81 9.05 -9.29 19.49
N LEU A 82 9.82 -9.16 18.41
CA LEU A 82 10.91 -10.09 18.07
C LEU A 82 12.05 -10.07 19.11
N PHE A 83 12.45 -8.91 19.63
CA PHE A 83 13.49 -8.82 20.66
C PHE A 83 13.05 -9.45 21.99
N LYS A 84 11.78 -9.30 22.36
CA LYS A 84 11.19 -9.99 23.51
C LYS A 84 11.15 -11.52 23.29
N GLU A 85 10.76 -11.93 22.08
CA GLU A 85 11.02 -13.21 21.40
C GLU A 85 12.32 -13.90 21.83
N HIS A 86 13.41 -13.21 21.50
CA HIS A 86 14.77 -13.76 21.55
C HIS A 86 15.53 -13.38 22.82
N HIS A 87 14.85 -12.88 23.85
CA HIS A 87 15.45 -12.42 25.11
C HIS A 87 16.59 -11.41 24.93
N ILE A 88 16.50 -10.57 23.90
CA ILE A 88 17.46 -9.50 23.63
C ILE A 88 17.02 -8.25 24.39
N ALA A 89 17.90 -7.72 25.24
CA ALA A 89 17.63 -6.50 25.98
C ALA A 89 17.44 -5.32 25.01
N LEU A 90 16.29 -4.65 25.11
CA LEU A 90 16.04 -3.36 24.48
C LEU A 90 16.81 -2.29 25.25
N VAL A 91 18.10 -2.08 24.95
CA VAL A 91 18.81 -0.92 25.49
C VAL A 91 18.42 0.29 24.64
N GLN A 92 17.46 1.09 25.11
CA GLN A 92 17.12 2.37 24.48
C GLN A 92 17.88 3.51 25.20
N PRO A 93 18.52 4.44 24.48
CA PRO A 93 19.18 5.60 25.09
C PRO A 93 18.21 6.62 25.72
N GLN A 94 16.89 6.43 25.64
CA GLN A 94 15.89 7.34 26.18
C GLN A 94 15.55 7.13 27.66
N ASP A 95 16.05 6.07 28.31
CA ASP A 95 15.84 5.82 29.75
C ASP A 95 16.76 6.67 30.67
N ARG A 96 17.46 7.69 30.14
CA ARG A 96 18.42 8.54 30.89
C ARG A 96 18.09 10.03 30.94
N TYR A 97 16.85 10.45 30.72
CA TYR A 97 16.45 11.84 30.93
C TYR A 97 15.07 11.94 31.57
N GLU A 98 14.89 11.35 32.74
CA GLU A 98 14.13 12.01 33.81
C GLU A 98 15.17 12.53 34.79
N VAL A 99 15.73 13.70 34.48
CA VAL A 99 16.46 14.49 35.47
C VAL A 99 15.40 15.29 36.20
N GLU A 100 15.28 15.00 37.49
CA GLU A 100 14.42 15.65 38.47
C GLU A 100 14.40 17.18 38.28
N SER A 101 13.21 17.78 38.37
CA SER A 101 13.01 19.22 38.61
C SER A 101 12.53 19.44 40.04
#